data_AF-D6V4A2-F1
#
_entry.id   AF-D6V4A2-F1
#
_cell.length_a   1.000
_cell.length_b   1.000
_cell.length_c   1.000
_cell.angle_alpha   90.00
_cell.angle_beta   90.00
_cell.angle_gamma   90.00
#
_symmetry.space_group_name_H-M   'P 1'
#
loop_
_entity.id
_entity.type
_entity.pdbx_description
1 polymer ?
#
loop_
_entity_poly.entity_id
_entity_poly.type
_entity_poly.pdbx_seq_one_letter_code
_entity_poly.pdbx_strand_id
1 'polypeptide(L)'
;MPSILDNKNTSAPSVFLPGALLREARRQRGLPTADVPAICILDPDGDMVRRLRESCEAQPFKPWACYHTQLDTFTIGGQTVGLVGCAVGAPFAVLVAEQLFASGCRLLISVTSAGQITASTSPPYFVIIDRALRDEGTSYHYTAPAEYAEAEPRLVRRAVDALDQITQHVLVGATWTTDAPFRETADAIGLAKSKGVLAVEMEAAALYAFAASAKAAVLCLAHVTNTMGQAGDDFEKGEADGTKDALAVLGSLVSELSRDM
;
A
#
# COMPACT_ATOMS: atom_id res chain seq x y z
N MET A 1 4.45 29.36 11.66
CA MET A 1 5.27 28.72 10.61
C MET A 1 4.48 28.74 9.32
N PRO A 2 5.11 28.96 8.16
CA PRO A 2 4.44 28.80 6.87
C PRO A 2 3.94 27.35 6.73
N SER A 3 2.78 27.19 6.12
CA SER A 3 2.16 25.87 5.92
C SER A 3 2.86 25.17 4.75
N ILE A 4 3.05 23.85 4.84
CA ILE A 4 3.49 23.03 3.69
C ILE A 4 2.47 23.05 2.53
N LEU A 5 1.27 23.54 2.81
CA LEU A 5 0.17 23.74 1.86
C LEU A 5 0.26 25.07 1.11
N ASP A 6 1.12 25.99 1.56
CA ASP A 6 1.30 27.28 0.89
C ASP A 6 1.81 27.02 -0.54
N ASN A 7 1.20 27.69 -1.53
CA ASN A 7 1.50 27.55 -2.97
C ASN A 7 1.18 26.18 -3.61
N LYS A 8 0.30 25.38 -3.00
CA LYS A 8 -0.19 24.15 -3.64
C LYS A 8 -1.48 24.42 -4.43
N ASN A 9 -1.47 24.05 -5.71
CA ASN A 9 -2.68 23.99 -6.54
C ASN A 9 -2.84 22.55 -7.04
N THR A 10 -3.60 21.75 -6.29
CA THR A 10 -3.83 20.32 -6.59
C THR A 10 -4.64 20.08 -7.85
N SER A 11 -5.28 21.12 -8.41
CA SER A 11 -6.00 21.05 -9.69
C SER A 11 -5.13 21.38 -10.91
N ALA A 12 -3.95 21.97 -10.70
CA ALA A 12 -3.04 22.30 -11.80
C ALA A 12 -2.31 21.04 -12.29
N PRO A 13 -2.08 20.91 -13.61
CA PRO A 13 -1.32 19.78 -14.15
C PRO A 13 0.14 19.80 -13.68
N SER A 14 0.70 18.62 -13.40
CA SER A 14 2.14 18.49 -13.14
C SER A 14 2.95 18.73 -14.41
N VAL A 15 4.08 19.46 -14.27
CA VAL A 15 5.07 19.64 -15.34
C VAL A 15 5.95 18.40 -15.49
N PHE A 16 6.18 17.67 -14.41
CA PHE A 16 7.01 16.47 -14.38
C PHE A 16 6.13 15.23 -14.26
N LEU A 17 6.11 14.41 -15.31
CA LEU A 17 5.23 13.24 -15.42
C LEU A 17 6.03 11.94 -15.28
N PRO A 18 5.50 10.90 -14.61
CA PRO A 18 6.18 9.62 -14.46
C PRO A 18 6.57 8.98 -15.79
N GLY A 19 5.71 9.08 -16.80
CA GLY A 19 5.99 8.55 -18.15
C GLY A 19 7.22 9.19 -18.81
N ALA A 20 7.50 10.47 -18.53
CA ALA A 20 8.69 11.14 -19.03
C ALA A 20 9.96 10.61 -18.36
N LEU A 21 9.93 10.43 -17.04
CA LEU A 21 11.02 9.82 -16.27
C LEU A 21 11.32 8.39 -16.75
N LEU A 22 10.28 7.56 -16.86
CA LEU A 22 10.40 6.16 -17.27
C LEU A 22 10.91 6.02 -18.70
N ARG A 23 10.50 6.91 -19.62
CA ARG A 23 11.02 6.93 -21.00
C ARG A 23 12.53 7.18 -21.02
N GLU A 24 13.01 8.19 -20.29
CA GLU A 24 14.44 8.48 -20.24
C GLU A 24 15.23 7.35 -19.54
N ALA A 25 14.67 6.76 -18.49
CA ALA A 25 15.28 5.62 -17.81
C ALA A 25 15.46 4.42 -18.73
N ARG A 26 14.43 4.07 -19.52
CA ARG A 26 14.51 3.01 -20.54
C ARG A 26 15.60 3.31 -21.57
N ARG A 27 15.63 4.54 -22.10
CA ARG A 27 16.62 4.98 -23.09
C ARG A 27 18.06 4.88 -22.55
N GLN A 28 18.30 5.35 -21.33
CA GLN A 28 19.63 5.34 -20.70
C GLN A 28 20.13 3.93 -20.38
N ARG A 29 19.23 3.03 -19.99
CA ARG A 29 19.56 1.66 -19.55
C ARG A 29 19.39 0.60 -20.65
N GLY A 30 18.97 1.00 -21.85
CA GLY A 30 18.71 0.08 -22.96
C GLY A 30 17.60 -0.94 -22.67
N LEU A 31 16.60 -0.55 -21.87
CA LEU A 31 15.51 -1.46 -21.47
C LEU A 31 14.41 -1.48 -22.55
N PRO A 32 13.79 -2.65 -22.80
CA PRO A 32 12.67 -2.73 -23.73
C PRO A 32 11.44 -1.99 -23.16
N THR A 33 10.58 -1.53 -24.07
CA THR A 33 9.23 -1.10 -23.69
C THR A 33 8.37 -2.33 -23.43
N ALA A 34 7.82 -2.45 -22.23
CA ALA A 34 6.86 -3.46 -21.85
C ALA A 34 5.95 -2.91 -20.74
N ASP A 35 4.70 -3.35 -20.76
CA ASP A 35 3.76 -3.07 -19.68
C ASP A 35 4.07 -3.99 -18.49
N VAL A 36 3.96 -3.45 -17.27
CA VAL A 36 3.98 -4.25 -16.05
C VAL A 36 2.70 -5.08 -15.95
N PRO A 37 2.65 -6.12 -15.10
CA PRO A 37 1.41 -6.84 -14.87
C PRO A 37 0.26 -5.91 -14.48
N ALA A 38 -0.94 -6.23 -14.94
CA ALA A 38 -2.12 -5.40 -14.71
C ALA A 38 -2.46 -5.22 -13.22
N ILE A 39 -2.09 -6.20 -12.39
CA ILE A 39 -2.16 -6.12 -10.93
C ILE A 39 -0.74 -6.05 -10.39
N CYS A 40 -0.45 -5.02 -9.61
CA CYS A 40 0.82 -4.88 -8.90
C CYS A 40 0.57 -4.79 -7.39
N ILE A 41 1.57 -5.23 -6.63
CA ILE A 41 1.54 -5.27 -5.16
C ILE A 41 2.70 -4.42 -4.64
N LEU A 42 2.41 -3.57 -3.65
CA LEU A 42 3.43 -2.98 -2.79
C LEU A 42 3.54 -3.82 -1.52
N ASP A 43 4.78 -4.18 -1.19
CA ASP A 43 5.18 -4.87 0.03
C ASP A 43 6.13 -3.94 0.79
N PRO A 44 5.63 -2.92 1.51
CA PRO A 44 6.45 -1.91 2.16
C PRO A 44 7.59 -2.50 3.00
N ASP A 45 7.33 -3.52 3.81
CA ASP A 45 8.35 -4.15 4.65
C ASP A 45 9.33 -5.04 3.86
N GLY A 46 8.89 -5.53 2.70
CA GLY A 46 9.69 -6.37 1.81
C GLY A 46 9.80 -7.84 2.26
N ASP A 47 9.01 -8.27 3.24
CA ASP A 47 9.05 -9.65 3.74
C ASP A 47 8.58 -10.63 2.68
N MET A 48 7.49 -10.31 1.96
CA MET A 48 6.96 -11.17 0.91
C MET A 48 7.95 -11.28 -0.26
N VAL A 49 8.54 -10.16 -0.70
CA VAL A 49 9.49 -10.19 -1.82
C VAL A 49 10.75 -10.97 -1.47
N ARG A 50 11.27 -10.86 -0.24
CA ARG A 50 12.43 -11.63 0.23
C ARG A 50 12.10 -13.13 0.23
N ARG A 51 11.01 -13.51 0.88
CA ARG A 51 10.56 -14.90 0.98
C ARG A 51 10.34 -15.54 -0.39
N LEU A 52 9.64 -14.86 -1.31
CA LEU A 52 9.35 -15.38 -2.65
C LEU A 52 10.60 -15.49 -3.53
N ARG A 53 11.61 -14.63 -3.33
CA ARG A 53 12.91 -14.76 -3.99
C ARG A 53 13.69 -15.94 -3.45
N GLU A 54 13.71 -16.12 -2.13
CA GLU A 54 14.40 -17.25 -1.46
C GLU A 54 13.80 -18.60 -1.85
N SER A 55 12.47 -18.67 -2.02
CA SER A 55 11.78 -19.88 -2.49
C SER A 55 11.78 -20.04 -4.02
N CYS A 56 12.41 -19.12 -4.76
CA CYS A 56 12.43 -19.08 -6.23
C CYS A 56 11.03 -19.03 -6.89
N GLU A 57 10.02 -18.55 -6.16
CA GLU A 57 8.64 -18.35 -6.65
C GLU A 57 8.47 -17.03 -7.40
N ALA A 58 9.30 -16.03 -7.10
CA ALA A 58 9.34 -14.74 -7.77
C ALA A 58 10.56 -14.58 -8.69
N GLN A 59 10.37 -13.88 -9.81
CA GLN A 59 11.44 -13.60 -10.78
C GLN A 59 11.48 -12.11 -11.14
N PRO A 60 12.67 -11.52 -11.33
CA PRO A 60 12.80 -10.11 -11.71
C PRO A 60 12.14 -9.79 -13.05
N PHE A 61 11.28 -8.77 -13.05
CA PHE A 61 10.73 -8.17 -14.27
C PHE A 61 11.73 -7.19 -14.88
N LYS A 62 12.62 -7.73 -15.72
CA LYS A 62 13.73 -7.00 -16.34
C LYS A 62 13.35 -5.68 -17.04
N PRO A 63 12.17 -5.52 -17.68
CA PRO A 63 11.77 -4.26 -18.31
C PRO A 63 11.45 -3.11 -17.33
N TRP A 64 11.39 -3.35 -16.02
CA TRP A 64 11.08 -2.32 -15.04
C TRP A 64 12.11 -1.19 -15.05
N ALA A 65 11.63 0.02 -15.35
CA ALA A 65 12.49 1.17 -15.63
C ALA A 65 12.71 2.10 -14.43
N CYS A 66 12.10 1.84 -13.27
CA CYS A 66 12.32 2.67 -12.08
C CYS A 66 13.79 2.64 -11.66
N TYR A 67 14.27 3.79 -11.18
CA TYR A 67 15.64 3.94 -10.69
C TYR A 67 15.85 3.37 -9.29
N HIS A 68 14.80 3.38 -8.45
CA HIS A 68 14.93 3.15 -7.02
C HIS A 68 14.53 1.73 -6.59
N THR A 69 13.77 1.03 -7.43
CA THR A 69 13.19 -0.26 -7.08
C THR A 69 13.44 -1.32 -8.13
N GLN A 70 13.36 -2.56 -7.69
CA GLN A 70 13.18 -3.71 -8.56
C GLN A 70 11.69 -4.07 -8.55
N LEU A 71 11.22 -4.63 -9.66
CA LEU A 71 9.91 -5.25 -9.75
C LEU A 71 10.16 -6.73 -9.97
N ASP A 72 9.55 -7.56 -9.14
CA ASP A 72 9.46 -8.99 -9.38
C ASP A 72 8.08 -9.36 -9.92
N THR A 73 7.99 -10.55 -10.47
CA THR A 73 6.75 -11.18 -10.92
C THR A 73 6.61 -12.55 -10.32
N PHE A 74 5.40 -12.89 -9.91
CA PHE A 74 5.04 -14.24 -9.43
C PHE A 74 3.57 -14.51 -9.74
N THR A 75 3.14 -15.77 -9.58
CA THR A 75 1.75 -16.17 -9.82
C THR A 75 0.99 -16.35 -8.52
N ILE A 76 -0.18 -15.74 -8.41
CA ILE A 76 -1.06 -15.83 -7.24
C ILE A 76 -2.51 -15.60 -7.68
N GLY A 77 -3.48 -16.31 -7.10
CA GLY A 77 -4.89 -16.17 -7.47
C GLY A 77 -5.19 -16.45 -8.96
N GLY A 78 -4.34 -17.23 -9.63
CA GLY A 78 -4.45 -17.52 -11.07
C GLY A 78 -3.93 -16.41 -12.00
N GLN A 79 -3.32 -15.35 -11.47
CA GLN A 79 -2.79 -14.23 -12.24
C GLN A 79 -1.28 -14.08 -12.03
N THR A 80 -0.56 -13.64 -13.07
CA THR A 80 0.79 -13.10 -12.91
C THR A 80 0.68 -11.67 -12.39
N VAL A 81 1.29 -11.38 -11.25
CA VAL A 81 1.26 -10.06 -10.62
C VAL A 81 2.67 -9.46 -10.51
N GLY A 82 2.74 -8.13 -10.44
CA GLY A 82 3.97 -7.42 -10.11
C GLY A 82 4.13 -7.27 -8.61
N LEU A 83 5.36 -7.30 -8.10
CA LEU A 83 5.68 -7.12 -6.68
C LEU A 83 6.85 -6.15 -6.50
N VAL A 84 6.62 -5.06 -5.79
CA VAL A 84 7.67 -4.12 -5.37
C VAL A 84 7.77 -4.14 -3.85
N GLY A 85 8.90 -4.59 -3.33
CA GLY A 85 9.19 -4.55 -1.90
C GLY A 85 9.90 -3.27 -1.44
N CYS A 86 10.00 -3.10 -0.12
CA CYS A 86 10.76 -2.01 0.52
C CYS A 86 10.25 -0.60 0.15
N ALA A 87 8.94 -0.47 -0.09
CA ALA A 87 8.28 0.78 -0.50
C ALA A 87 7.71 1.59 0.69
N VAL A 88 8.42 1.63 1.81
CA VAL A 88 7.95 2.27 3.07
C VAL A 88 7.86 3.79 2.94
N GLY A 89 6.78 4.34 3.50
CA GLY A 89 6.50 5.76 3.63
C GLY A 89 5.71 6.34 2.46
N ALA A 90 4.75 7.19 2.79
CA ALA A 90 3.84 7.86 1.88
C ALA A 90 4.52 8.46 0.62
N PRO A 91 5.62 9.24 0.74
CA PRO A 91 6.25 9.83 -0.44
C PRO A 91 6.79 8.78 -1.42
N PHE A 92 7.37 7.68 -0.90
CA PHE A 92 8.00 6.67 -1.72
C PHE A 92 6.99 5.68 -2.31
N ALA A 93 5.99 5.28 -1.52
CA ALA A 93 4.89 4.45 -1.99
C ALA A 93 4.15 5.10 -3.18
N VAL A 94 3.82 6.39 -3.07
CA VAL A 94 3.16 7.13 -4.17
C VAL A 94 4.08 7.29 -5.38
N LEU A 95 5.38 7.59 -5.18
CA LEU A 95 6.36 7.65 -6.27
C LEU A 95 6.40 6.34 -7.08
N VAL A 96 6.37 5.19 -6.40
CA VAL A 96 6.37 3.88 -7.05
C VAL A 96 5.01 3.62 -7.72
N ALA A 97 3.90 3.90 -7.04
CA ALA A 97 2.55 3.72 -7.56
C ALA A 97 2.34 4.47 -8.89
N GLU A 98 2.72 5.75 -8.94
CA GLU A 98 2.63 6.56 -10.16
C GLU A 98 3.40 5.93 -11.34
N GLN A 99 4.59 5.40 -11.07
CA GLN A 99 5.40 4.74 -12.10
C GLN A 99 4.80 3.39 -12.54
N LEU A 100 4.16 2.65 -11.64
CA LEU A 100 3.46 1.42 -11.97
C LEU A 100 2.25 1.70 -12.87
N PHE A 101 1.40 2.68 -12.51
CA PHE A 101 0.24 3.07 -13.34
C PHE A 101 0.68 3.64 -14.70
N ALA A 102 1.75 4.45 -14.74
CA ALA A 102 2.33 4.93 -15.99
C ALA A 102 2.99 3.82 -16.83
N SER A 103 3.19 2.62 -16.26
CA SER A 103 3.75 1.45 -16.95
C SER A 103 2.72 0.36 -17.22
N GLY A 104 1.42 0.65 -17.09
CA GLY A 104 0.34 -0.30 -17.46
C GLY A 104 -0.34 -1.03 -16.31
N CYS A 105 0.03 -0.74 -15.05
CA CYS A 105 -0.73 -1.21 -13.90
C CYS A 105 -2.18 -0.67 -13.94
N ARG A 106 -3.14 -1.51 -13.59
CA ARG A 106 -4.58 -1.18 -13.54
C ARG A 106 -5.17 -1.30 -12.14
N LEU A 107 -4.57 -2.13 -11.29
CA LEU A 107 -4.92 -2.28 -9.88
C LEU A 107 -3.65 -2.38 -9.05
N LEU A 108 -3.53 -1.52 -8.04
CA LEU A 108 -2.47 -1.59 -7.04
C LEU A 108 -3.04 -2.07 -5.71
N ILE A 109 -2.42 -3.09 -5.13
CA ILE A 109 -2.73 -3.56 -3.76
C ILE A 109 -1.51 -3.27 -2.89
N SER A 110 -1.66 -2.47 -1.83
CA SER A 110 -0.61 -2.27 -0.83
C SER A 110 -0.91 -3.15 0.38
N VAL A 111 0.06 -3.93 0.85
CA VAL A 111 -0.05 -4.72 2.08
C VAL A 111 1.03 -4.25 3.04
N THR A 112 0.67 -3.29 3.90
CA THR A 112 1.61 -2.66 4.83
C THR A 112 1.57 -3.34 6.19
N SER A 113 2.69 -3.37 6.91
CA SER A 113 2.69 -3.74 8.32
C SER A 113 2.14 -2.59 9.15
N ALA A 114 1.40 -2.92 10.20
CA ALA A 114 0.71 -1.93 11.00
C ALA A 114 0.76 -2.24 12.50
N GLY A 115 0.73 -1.17 13.29
CA GLY A 115 0.57 -1.22 14.74
C GLY A 115 -0.91 -1.16 15.13
N GLN A 116 -1.33 -1.94 16.12
CA GLN A 116 -2.69 -1.89 16.63
C GLN A 116 -2.96 -0.57 17.37
N ILE A 117 -4.05 0.13 17.03
CA ILE A 117 -4.52 1.32 17.77
C ILE A 117 -5.72 0.96 18.64
N THR A 118 -6.78 0.42 18.03
CA THR A 118 -7.97 -0.03 18.76
C THR A 118 -7.93 -1.56 18.90
N ALA A 119 -7.96 -2.06 20.13
CA ALA A 119 -7.97 -3.48 20.42
C ALA A 119 -9.35 -4.09 20.10
N SER A 120 -9.57 -4.43 18.82
CA SER A 120 -10.75 -5.15 18.35
C SER A 120 -10.59 -6.66 18.41
N THR A 121 -9.36 -7.15 18.20
CA THR A 121 -8.96 -8.57 18.31
C THR A 121 -7.46 -8.66 18.59
N SER A 122 -6.96 -9.83 18.97
CA SER A 122 -5.53 -10.07 19.13
C SER A 122 -4.84 -10.19 17.75
N PRO A 123 -3.70 -9.52 17.53
CA PRO A 123 -2.82 -9.78 16.39
C PRO A 123 -2.41 -11.28 16.29
N PRO A 124 -2.14 -11.81 15.07
CA PRO A 124 -2.20 -11.11 13.79
C PRO A 124 -3.61 -11.06 13.17
N TYR A 125 -3.92 -9.96 12.48
CA TYR A 125 -5.14 -9.82 11.66
C TYR A 125 -4.92 -8.78 10.56
N PHE A 126 -5.86 -8.71 9.61
CA PHE A 126 -5.83 -7.72 8.53
C PHE A 126 -6.94 -6.68 8.69
N VAL A 127 -6.69 -5.48 8.20
CA VAL A 127 -7.69 -4.44 8.01
C VAL A 127 -7.75 -4.08 6.54
N ILE A 128 -8.91 -4.26 5.90
CA ILE A 128 -9.24 -3.57 4.65
C ILE A 128 -9.43 -2.10 5.02
N ILE A 129 -8.51 -1.24 4.56
CA ILE A 129 -8.51 0.17 4.93
C ILE A 129 -9.56 0.87 4.09
N ASP A 130 -10.71 1.24 4.66
CA ASP A 130 -11.76 1.97 3.94
C ASP A 130 -11.47 3.48 3.85
N ARG A 131 -10.76 4.01 4.84
CA ARG A 131 -10.25 5.38 4.89
C ARG A 131 -9.03 5.49 5.80
N ALA A 132 -8.19 6.49 5.58
CA ALA A 132 -6.97 6.71 6.38
C ALA A 132 -6.85 8.16 6.83
N LEU A 133 -6.61 8.37 8.13
CA LEU A 133 -6.38 9.69 8.74
C LEU A 133 -5.06 10.26 8.18
N ARG A 134 -5.11 11.51 7.71
CA ARG A 134 -4.02 12.16 6.96
C ARG A 134 -3.06 12.91 7.90
N ASP A 135 -2.07 12.21 8.43
CA ASP A 135 -0.97 12.77 9.23
C ASP A 135 0.40 12.57 8.56
N GLU A 136 0.41 12.78 7.24
CA GLU A 136 1.58 12.73 6.38
C GLU A 136 1.53 13.88 5.37
N GLY A 137 2.66 14.23 4.74
CA GLY A 137 2.74 15.42 3.87
C GLY A 137 2.29 15.22 2.42
N THR A 138 2.33 14.00 1.91
CA THR A 138 2.19 13.65 0.49
C THR A 138 0.77 13.79 -0.02
N SER A 139 -0.25 13.32 0.71
CA SER A 139 -1.65 13.37 0.24
C SER A 139 -2.11 14.78 -0.14
N TYR A 140 -1.59 15.79 0.55
CA TYR A 140 -1.92 17.19 0.34
C TYR A 140 -1.36 17.79 -0.95
N HIS A 141 -0.48 17.06 -1.67
CA HIS A 141 -0.08 17.40 -3.03
C HIS A 141 -1.07 16.91 -4.09
N TYR A 142 -1.96 15.98 -3.75
CA TYR A 142 -2.89 15.33 -4.69
C TYR A 142 -4.33 15.78 -4.52
N THR A 143 -4.76 16.05 -3.28
CA THR A 143 -6.14 16.42 -2.96
C THR A 143 -6.20 17.55 -1.94
N ALA A 144 -7.32 18.29 -1.93
CA ALA A 144 -7.55 19.34 -0.95
C ALA A 144 -7.46 18.79 0.50
N PRO A 145 -7.07 19.62 1.48
CA PRO A 145 -7.01 19.19 2.88
C PRO A 145 -8.36 18.65 3.37
N ALA A 146 -8.31 17.47 3.99
CA ALA A 146 -9.43 16.81 4.64
C ALA A 146 -8.86 15.97 5.79
N GLU A 147 -9.72 15.51 6.69
CA GLU A 147 -9.28 14.65 7.80
C GLU A 147 -8.86 13.25 7.30
N TYR A 148 -9.64 12.68 6.39
CA TYR A 148 -9.41 11.36 5.83
C TYR A 148 -9.15 11.42 4.31
N ALA A 149 -8.39 10.44 3.81
CA ALA A 149 -8.45 10.01 2.42
C ALA A 149 -9.22 8.67 2.37
N GLU A 150 -10.05 8.48 1.35
CA GLU A 150 -10.99 7.35 1.27
C GLU A 150 -10.63 6.39 0.13
N ALA A 151 -10.81 5.10 0.37
CA ALA A 151 -10.74 4.08 -0.66
C ALA A 151 -11.96 4.16 -1.59
N GLU A 152 -11.86 3.58 -2.79
CA GLU A 152 -13.03 3.47 -3.67
C GLU A 152 -14.04 2.46 -3.08
N PRO A 153 -15.30 2.87 -2.80
CA PRO A 153 -16.24 2.01 -2.06
C PRO A 153 -16.57 0.68 -2.73
N ARG A 154 -16.60 0.61 -4.07
CA ARG A 154 -16.86 -0.66 -4.77
C ARG A 154 -15.68 -1.62 -4.63
N LEU A 155 -14.44 -1.12 -4.67
CA LEU A 155 -13.23 -1.90 -4.47
C LEU A 155 -13.17 -2.47 -3.04
N VAL A 156 -13.52 -1.66 -2.03
CA VAL A 156 -13.65 -2.14 -0.63
C VAL A 156 -14.69 -3.25 -0.54
N ARG A 157 -15.89 -3.06 -1.12
CA ARG A 157 -16.95 -4.08 -1.09
C ARG A 157 -16.49 -5.39 -1.73
N ARG A 158 -15.86 -5.33 -2.90
CA ARG A 158 -15.33 -6.52 -3.57
C ARG A 158 -14.22 -7.19 -2.76
N ALA A 159 -13.39 -6.42 -2.07
CA ALA A 159 -12.37 -6.96 -1.18
C ALA A 159 -13.00 -7.68 0.02
N VAL A 160 -14.09 -7.14 0.59
CA VAL A 160 -14.87 -7.82 1.63
C VAL A 160 -15.44 -9.14 1.11
N ASP A 161 -16.11 -9.11 -0.04
CA ASP A 161 -16.70 -10.31 -0.65
C ASP A 161 -15.62 -11.38 -0.93
N ALA A 162 -14.42 -10.97 -1.36
CA ALA A 162 -13.28 -11.86 -1.60
C ALA A 162 -12.72 -12.50 -0.33
N LEU A 163 -12.86 -11.86 0.82
CA LEU A 163 -12.25 -12.26 2.09
C LEU A 163 -13.27 -12.83 3.10
N ASP A 164 -14.53 -12.96 2.72
CA ASP A 164 -15.60 -13.44 3.60
C ASP A 164 -15.41 -14.91 4.05
N GLN A 165 -14.76 -15.73 3.22
CA GLN A 165 -14.64 -17.19 3.43
C GLN A 165 -13.19 -17.66 3.65
N ILE A 166 -12.26 -16.74 3.90
CA ILE A 166 -10.88 -17.11 4.23
C ILE A 166 -10.72 -17.34 5.74
N THR A 167 -9.67 -18.06 6.13
CA THR A 167 -9.42 -18.38 7.54
C THR A 167 -8.84 -17.22 8.35
N GLN A 168 -8.17 -16.27 7.69
CA GLN A 168 -7.56 -15.13 8.36
C GLN A 168 -8.63 -14.16 8.87
N HIS A 169 -8.38 -13.57 10.04
CA HIS A 169 -9.25 -12.52 10.57
C HIS A 169 -9.05 -11.23 9.79
N VAL A 170 -10.15 -10.73 9.18
CA VAL A 170 -10.14 -9.50 8.39
C VAL A 170 -11.22 -8.56 8.92
N LEU A 171 -10.83 -7.33 9.21
CA LEU A 171 -11.72 -6.24 9.58
C LEU A 171 -11.80 -5.23 8.44
N VAL A 172 -12.82 -4.37 8.47
CA VAL A 172 -12.89 -3.18 7.62
C VAL A 172 -12.88 -1.97 8.55
N GLY A 173 -12.05 -0.97 8.24
CA GLY A 173 -12.11 0.28 8.98
C GLY A 173 -10.91 1.20 8.76
N ALA A 174 -10.89 2.25 9.56
CA ALA A 174 -9.97 3.34 9.36
C ALA A 174 -8.57 3.06 9.91
N THR A 175 -7.54 3.57 9.23
CA THR A 175 -6.16 3.63 9.74
C THR A 175 -5.72 5.07 10.02
N TRP A 176 -4.58 5.22 10.68
CA TRP A 176 -3.83 6.46 10.78
C TRP A 176 -2.53 6.33 9.99
N THR A 177 -2.35 7.18 8.98
CA THR A 177 -1.12 7.23 8.19
C THR A 177 -0.22 8.30 8.76
N THR A 178 0.98 7.92 9.23
CA THR A 178 1.97 8.86 9.81
C THR A 178 3.32 8.80 9.09
N ASP A 179 3.97 9.96 8.91
CA ASP A 179 5.37 10.03 8.43
C ASP A 179 6.40 9.80 9.56
N ALA A 180 5.96 9.73 10.82
CA ALA A 180 6.84 9.75 11.99
C ALA A 180 6.44 8.73 13.06
N PRO A 181 6.65 7.43 12.83
CA PRO A 181 6.23 6.37 13.77
C PRO A 181 6.86 6.52 15.17
N PHE A 182 8.10 7.03 15.26
CA PHE A 182 8.74 7.32 16.55
C PHE A 182 8.17 8.55 17.29
N ARG A 183 7.16 9.20 16.72
CA ARG A 183 6.45 10.36 17.30
C ARG A 183 4.98 10.05 17.59
N GLU A 184 4.58 8.78 17.59
CA GLU A 184 3.28 8.31 18.08
C GLU A 184 3.12 8.57 19.58
N THR A 185 2.73 9.79 19.94
CA THR A 185 2.52 10.15 21.35
C THR A 185 1.25 9.51 21.90
N ALA A 186 1.18 9.35 23.23
CA ALA A 186 -0.02 8.87 23.91
C ALA A 186 -1.27 9.72 23.56
N ASP A 187 -1.10 11.03 23.40
CA ASP A 187 -2.17 11.95 23.01
C ASP A 187 -2.64 11.69 21.56
N ALA A 188 -1.70 11.49 20.62
CA ALA A 188 -2.04 11.19 19.23
C ALA A 188 -2.74 9.83 19.09
N ILE A 189 -2.23 8.81 19.79
CA ILE A 189 -2.86 7.49 19.88
C ILE A 189 -4.26 7.61 20.52
N GLY A 190 -4.39 8.38 21.59
CA GLY A 190 -5.68 8.64 22.25
C GLY A 190 -6.69 9.30 21.32
N LEU A 191 -6.25 10.28 20.53
CA LEU A 191 -7.07 10.92 19.50
C LEU A 191 -7.48 9.93 18.40
N ALA A 192 -6.55 9.14 17.88
CA ALA A 192 -6.83 8.11 16.87
C ALA A 192 -7.85 7.08 17.39
N LYS A 193 -7.69 6.59 18.63
CA LYS A 193 -8.66 5.73 19.33
C LYS A 193 -10.03 6.38 19.43
N SER A 194 -10.11 7.66 19.81
CA SER A 194 -11.38 8.39 19.92
C SER A 194 -12.13 8.51 18.58
N LYS A 195 -11.41 8.39 17.46
CA LYS A 195 -11.96 8.41 16.10
C LYS A 195 -12.30 7.01 15.56
N GLY A 196 -12.09 5.96 16.35
CA GLY A 196 -12.32 4.57 15.92
C GLY A 196 -11.29 4.05 14.91
N VAL A 197 -10.09 4.65 14.87
CA VAL A 197 -8.98 4.15 14.06
C VAL A 197 -8.54 2.79 14.59
N LEU A 198 -8.44 1.79 13.71
CA LEU A 198 -8.08 0.42 14.06
C LEU A 198 -6.57 0.21 14.16
N ALA A 199 -5.81 0.81 13.25
CA ALA A 199 -4.35 0.60 13.15
C ALA A 199 -3.61 1.86 12.67
N VAL A 200 -2.30 1.91 12.91
CA VAL A 200 -1.37 2.93 12.41
C VAL A 200 -0.42 2.31 11.39
N GLU A 201 -0.20 3.01 10.28
CA GLU A 201 0.68 2.63 9.17
C GLU A 201 1.25 3.89 8.50
N MET A 202 1.89 3.78 7.33
CA MET A 202 2.71 4.87 6.78
C MET A 202 2.41 5.24 5.31
N GLU A 203 1.46 4.61 4.61
CA GLU A 203 1.24 4.82 3.17
C GLU A 203 -0.20 5.13 2.73
N ALA A 204 -1.22 4.58 3.39
CA ALA A 204 -2.57 4.44 2.83
C ALA A 204 -3.25 5.78 2.49
N ALA A 205 -3.12 6.79 3.36
CA ALA A 205 -3.72 8.10 3.11
C ALA A 205 -3.17 8.77 1.83
N ALA A 206 -1.86 8.67 1.61
CA ALA A 206 -1.22 9.23 0.43
C ALA A 206 -1.59 8.46 -0.84
N LEU A 207 -1.61 7.13 -0.76
CA LEU A 207 -2.02 6.25 -1.86
C LEU A 207 -3.48 6.51 -2.28
N TYR A 208 -4.39 6.71 -1.34
CA TYR A 208 -5.80 7.04 -1.64
C TYR A 208 -5.98 8.45 -2.19
N ALA A 209 -5.24 9.44 -1.68
CA ALA A 209 -5.26 10.78 -2.26
C ALA A 209 -4.72 10.79 -3.70
N PHE A 210 -3.62 10.07 -3.96
CA PHE A 210 -3.12 9.84 -5.32
C PHE A 210 -4.18 9.15 -6.19
N ALA A 211 -4.79 8.06 -5.71
CA ALA A 211 -5.79 7.29 -6.43
C ALA A 211 -6.98 8.16 -6.86
N ALA A 212 -7.47 9.01 -5.96
CA ALA A 212 -8.55 9.96 -6.24
C ALA A 212 -8.17 10.98 -7.33
N SER A 213 -6.94 11.52 -7.27
CA SER A 213 -6.44 12.50 -8.24
C SER A 213 -6.20 11.89 -9.62
N ALA A 214 -5.61 10.70 -9.67
CA ALA A 214 -5.26 10.01 -10.91
C ALA A 214 -6.37 9.12 -11.47
N LYS A 215 -7.49 8.95 -10.76
CA LYS A 215 -8.56 7.98 -11.04
C LYS A 215 -8.01 6.55 -11.16
N ALA A 216 -7.08 6.21 -10.27
CA ALA A 216 -6.42 4.91 -10.23
C ALA A 216 -7.11 3.98 -9.22
N ALA A 217 -7.12 2.67 -9.48
CA ALA A 217 -7.68 1.69 -8.55
C ALA A 217 -6.62 1.23 -7.55
N VAL A 218 -6.75 1.64 -6.29
CA VAL A 218 -5.81 1.30 -5.22
C VAL A 218 -6.57 0.74 -4.03
N LEU A 219 -6.13 -0.41 -3.53
CA LEU A 219 -6.61 -1.04 -2.30
C LEU A 219 -5.45 -1.14 -1.31
N CYS A 220 -5.64 -0.67 -0.08
CA CYS A 220 -4.64 -0.82 0.97
C CYS A 220 -5.15 -1.77 2.05
N LEU A 221 -4.27 -2.66 2.50
CA LEU A 221 -4.45 -3.54 3.64
C LEU A 221 -3.41 -3.20 4.70
N ALA A 222 -3.83 -3.16 5.96
CA ALA A 222 -2.93 -3.16 7.09
C ALA A 222 -2.86 -4.58 7.67
N HIS A 223 -1.67 -5.16 7.67
CA HIS A 223 -1.35 -6.39 8.38
C HIS A 223 -0.91 -6.02 9.80
N VAL A 224 -1.83 -6.15 10.75
CA VAL A 224 -1.60 -5.76 12.14
C VAL A 224 -0.89 -6.90 12.86
N THR A 225 0.36 -6.68 13.22
CA THR A 225 1.26 -7.72 13.75
C THR A 225 1.81 -7.42 15.14
N ASN A 226 1.66 -6.18 15.64
CA ASN A 226 2.24 -5.77 16.92
C ASN A 226 1.31 -4.80 17.67
N THR A 227 1.59 -4.63 18.96
CA THR A 227 0.92 -3.70 19.86
C THR A 227 1.80 -2.48 20.22
N MET A 228 2.55 -1.96 19.24
CA MET A 228 3.40 -0.77 19.34
C MET A 228 4.56 -0.89 20.36
N GLY A 229 5.11 -2.08 20.55
CA GLY A 229 6.25 -2.33 21.44
C GLY A 229 5.91 -2.25 22.94
N GLN A 230 4.63 -2.32 23.31
CA GLN A 230 4.14 -2.29 24.69
C GLN A 230 4.08 -3.68 25.34
N ALA A 231 4.13 -4.76 24.56
CA ALA A 231 4.19 -6.14 25.02
C ALA A 231 5.58 -6.76 24.78
N GLY A 232 5.95 -7.75 25.60
CA GLY A 232 7.30 -8.36 25.59
C GLY A 232 7.69 -9.10 24.30
N ASP A 233 6.70 -9.58 23.55
CA ASP A 233 6.87 -10.33 22.29
C ASP A 233 6.43 -9.50 21.06
N ASP A 234 6.33 -8.17 21.19
CA ASP A 234 5.95 -7.30 20.08
C ASP A 234 6.97 -7.39 18.93
N PHE A 235 6.45 -7.29 17.70
CA PHE A 235 7.17 -7.41 16.42
C PHE A 235 7.46 -8.84 15.94
N GLU A 236 7.09 -9.88 16.69
CA GLU A 236 7.08 -11.24 16.14
C GLU A 236 5.86 -11.45 15.22
N LYS A 237 6.10 -11.54 13.91
CA LYS A 237 5.03 -11.68 12.90
C LYS A 237 4.51 -13.11 12.72
N GLY A 238 4.92 -14.05 13.56
CA GLY A 238 4.53 -15.46 13.49
C GLY A 238 5.28 -16.29 12.43
N GLU A 239 4.69 -17.41 11.99
CA GLU A 239 5.31 -18.34 11.03
C GLU A 239 5.65 -17.64 9.71
N ALA A 240 6.90 -17.77 9.25
CA ALA A 240 7.39 -17.17 8.00
C ALA A 240 7.16 -15.64 7.93
N ASP A 241 7.36 -14.93 9.04
CA ASP A 241 7.18 -13.48 9.14
C ASP A 241 5.76 -13.00 8.73
N GLY A 242 4.75 -13.86 8.88
CA GLY A 242 3.36 -13.59 8.52
C GLY A 242 3.09 -13.53 7.01
N THR A 243 4.10 -13.81 6.18
CA THR A 243 3.99 -13.77 4.71
C THR A 243 3.02 -14.82 4.16
N LYS A 244 2.88 -15.96 4.82
CA LYS A 244 1.94 -17.02 4.43
C LYS A 244 0.49 -16.55 4.46
N ASP A 245 0.10 -15.87 5.53
CA ASP A 245 -1.25 -15.32 5.68
C ASP A 245 -1.49 -14.15 4.73
N ALA A 246 -0.50 -13.27 4.55
CA ALA A 246 -0.57 -12.19 3.57
C ALA A 246 -0.74 -12.72 2.14
N LEU A 247 -0.02 -13.79 1.76
CA LEU A 247 -0.17 -14.45 0.46
C LEU A 247 -1.52 -15.16 0.31
N ALA A 248 -2.10 -15.72 1.38
CA ALA A 248 -3.45 -16.29 1.32
C ALA A 248 -4.51 -15.20 1.05
N VAL A 249 -4.43 -14.07 1.77
CA VAL A 249 -5.29 -12.90 1.58
C VAL A 249 -5.15 -12.34 0.16
N LEU A 250 -3.91 -12.14 -0.30
CA LEU A 250 -3.61 -11.68 -1.66
C LEU A 250 -4.14 -12.65 -2.73
N GLY A 251 -4.01 -13.95 -2.51
CA GLY A 251 -4.54 -14.99 -3.41
C GLY A 251 -6.03 -14.83 -3.66
N SER A 252 -6.80 -14.64 -2.59
CA SER A 252 -8.25 -14.43 -2.70
C SER A 252 -8.59 -13.10 -3.38
N LEU A 253 -7.94 -12.01 -2.97
CA LEU A 253 -8.15 -10.68 -3.57
C LEU A 253 -7.82 -10.66 -5.06
N VAL A 254 -6.66 -11.19 -5.45
CA VAL A 254 -6.25 -11.21 -6.86
C VAL A 254 -7.22 -12.05 -7.69
N SER A 255 -7.69 -13.19 -7.16
CA SER A 255 -8.65 -14.03 -7.85
C SER A 255 -10.00 -13.33 -8.06
N GLU A 256 -10.53 -12.64 -7.06
CA GLU A 256 -11.81 -11.94 -7.16
C GLU A 256 -11.71 -10.64 -7.96
N LEU A 257 -10.69 -9.83 -7.71
CA LEU A 257 -10.55 -8.50 -8.29
C LEU A 257 -10.15 -8.53 -9.77
N SER A 258 -9.50 -9.61 -10.23
CA SER A 258 -9.12 -9.80 -11.63
C SER A 258 -10.28 -10.14 -12.58
N ARG A 259 -11.46 -10.53 -12.07
CA ARG A 259 -12.59 -11.00 -12.91
C ARG A 259 -13.15 -9.97 -13.89
N ASP A 260 -12.90 -8.68 -13.63
CA ASP A 260 -13.41 -7.57 -14.44
C ASP A 260 -12.29 -6.81 -15.18
N MET A 261 -11.08 -7.39 -15.25
CA MET A 261 -9.87 -6.74 -15.78
C MET A 261 -9.48 -7.22 -17.17
#